data_AF-A0A2N2I4G2-F1
#
_entry.id   AF-A0A2N2I4G2-F1
#
_cell.length_a   1.000
_cell.length_b   1.000
_cell.length_c   1.000
_cell.angle_alpha   90.00
_cell.angle_beta   90.00
_cell.angle_gamma   90.00
#
_symmetry.space_group_name_H-M   'P 1'
#
loop_
_entity.id
_entity.type
_entity.pdbx_description
1 polymer ?
#
loop_
_entity_poly.entity_id
_entity_poly.type
_entity_poly.pdbx_seq_one_letter_code
_entity_poly.pdbx_strand_id
1 'polypeptide(L)' 'MPDLSLYLVTDRELSRGRSTVDIVRAAVAGGVTCVQLREKRCATREFVTEARAVRELLAGTGVPL' A
#
# COMPACT_ATOMS: atom_id res chain seq x y z
N MET A 1 -12.00 12.89 8.41
CA MET A 1 -12.12 11.43 8.20
C MET A 1 -11.49 11.12 6.84
N PRO A 2 -10.78 9.99 6.68
CA PRO A 2 -10.14 9.66 5.40
C PRO A 2 -11.17 9.51 4.28
N ASP A 3 -10.80 9.91 3.06
CA ASP A 3 -11.63 9.70 1.87
C ASP A 3 -11.54 8.24 1.42
N LEU A 4 -12.66 7.53 1.48
CA LEU A 4 -12.75 6.09 1.15
C LEU A 4 -13.30 5.84 -0.26
N SER A 5 -13.40 6.87 -1.10
CA SER A 5 -13.99 6.78 -2.45
C SER A 5 -13.28 5.76 -3.35
N LEU A 6 -11.95 5.66 -3.28
CA LEU A 6 -11.16 4.62 -3.95
C LEU A 6 -10.13 4.04 -2.99
N TYR A 7 -10.45 2.90 -2.39
CA TYR A 7 -9.65 2.29 -1.32
C TYR A 7 -8.93 1.03 -1.81
N LEU A 8 -7.60 1.09 -1.89
CA LEU A 8 -6.76 -0.06 -2.24
C LEU A 8 -6.46 -0.92 -1.00
N VAL A 9 -6.79 -2.20 -1.07
CA VAL A 9 -6.31 -3.22 -0.11
C VAL A 9 -5.33 -4.14 -0.85
N THR A 10 -4.09 -4.26 -0.36
CA THR A 10 -3.06 -5.03 -1.05
C THR A 10 -3.23 -6.54 -0.85
N ASP A 11 -2.79 -7.35 -1.82
CA ASP A 11 -2.64 -8.79 -1.64
C ASP A 11 -1.43 -9.28 -2.46
N ARG A 12 -0.43 -9.81 -1.78
CA ARG A 12 0.83 -10.24 -2.41
C ARG A 12 0.62 -11.37 -3.42
N GLU A 13 -0.34 -12.26 -3.19
CA GLU A 13 -0.62 -13.39 -4.08
C GLU A 13 -1.25 -12.92 -5.41
N LEU A 14 -2.00 -11.82 -5.37
CA LEU A 14 -2.65 -11.22 -6.55
C LEU A 14 -1.73 -10.23 -7.28
N SER A 15 -0.54 -9.97 -6.75
CA SER A 15 0.36 -8.93 -7.25
C SER A 15 1.09 -9.31 -8.55
N ARG A 16 0.99 -10.56 -9.01
CA ARG A 16 1.65 -11.08 -10.23
C ARG A 16 3.16 -10.80 -10.23
N GLY A 17 3.81 -10.94 -9.08
CA GLY A 17 5.25 -10.72 -8.90
C GLY A 17 5.70 -9.25 -8.76
N ARG A 18 4.79 -8.27 -8.85
CA ARG A 18 5.10 -6.87 -8.57
C ARG A 18 5.25 -6.65 -7.07
N SER A 19 6.13 -5.72 -6.67
CA SER A 19 6.26 -5.34 -5.27
C SER A 19 5.04 -4.54 -4.81
N THR A 20 4.73 -4.61 -3.51
CA THR A 20 3.67 -3.80 -2.90
C THR A 20 3.92 -2.30 -3.09
N VAL A 21 5.19 -1.87 -3.00
CA VAL A 21 5.60 -0.47 -3.21
C VAL A 21 5.27 -0.01 -4.63
N ASP A 22 5.56 -0.83 -5.66
CA ASP A 22 5.27 -0.46 -7.04
C ASP A 22 3.76 -0.39 -7.32
N ILE A 23 3.00 -1.33 -6.75
CA ILE A 23 1.53 -1.32 -6.85
C ILE A 23 0.96 -0.07 -6.20
N VAL A 24 1.39 0.27 -4.98
CA VAL A 24 0.91 1.46 -4.28
C VAL A 24 1.31 2.73 -5.03
N ARG A 25 2.54 2.82 -5.53
CA ARG A 25 3.00 3.98 -6.32
C ARG A 25 2.12 4.20 -7.54
N ALA A 26 1.84 3.14 -8.30
CA ALA A 26 0.97 3.22 -9.46
C ALA A 26 -0.48 3.58 -9.09
N ALA A 27 -1.00 3.03 -7.99
CA ALA A 27 -2.35 3.32 -7.51
C ALA A 27 -2.52 4.78 -7.06
N VAL A 28 -1.52 5.35 -6.39
CA VAL A 28 -1.49 6.78 -6.01
C VAL A 28 -1.48 7.67 -7.24
N ALA A 29 -0.62 7.37 -8.22
CA ALA A 29 -0.64 8.08 -9.50
C ALA A 29 -1.98 7.94 -10.24
N GLY A 30 -2.70 6.84 -10.02
CA GLY A 30 -4.04 6.58 -10.56
C GLY A 30 -5.22 7.15 -9.75
N GLY A 31 -4.97 7.82 -8.63
CA GLY A 31 -6.02 8.49 -7.84
C GLY A 31 -6.63 7.69 -6.69
N VAL A 32 -5.95 6.66 -6.17
CA VAL A 32 -6.38 6.01 -4.92
C VAL A 32 -6.41 7.03 -3.77
N THR A 33 -7.44 6.97 -2.93
CA THR A 33 -7.67 7.92 -1.83
C THR A 33 -7.34 7.33 -0.46
N CYS A 34 -7.14 6.01 -0.36
CA CYS A 34 -6.76 5.31 0.87
C CYS A 34 -6.02 4.00 0.52
N VAL A 35 -5.04 3.60 1.32
CA VAL A 35 -4.30 2.33 1.14
C VAL A 35 -4.37 1.53 2.43
N GLN A 36 -4.54 0.22 2.33
CA GLN A 36 -4.41 -0.72 3.45
C GLN A 36 -3.48 -1.84 3.05
N LEU A 37 -2.45 -2.05 3.86
CA LEU A 37 -1.58 -3.20 3.71
C LEU A 37 -2.24 -4.43 4.31
N ARG A 38 -2.27 -5.51 3.54
CA ARG A 38 -2.79 -6.79 3.98
C ARG A 38 -1.86 -7.90 3.53
N GLU A 39 -1.38 -8.63 4.53
CA GLU A 39 -0.39 -9.70 4.40
C GLU A 39 -0.79 -10.86 5.32
N LYS A 40 -0.66 -12.09 4.83
CA LYS A 40 -1.12 -13.31 5.51
C LYS A 40 -0.02 -14.30 5.81
N ARG A 41 1.12 -14.21 5.10
CA ARG A 41 2.12 -15.27 5.04
C ARG A 41 3.52 -14.80 5.42
N CYS A 42 3.85 -13.53 5.23
CA CYS A 42 5.19 -13.05 5.54
C CYS A 42 5.42 -12.86 7.05
N ALA A 43 6.69 -12.83 7.46
CA ALA A 43 7.04 -12.59 8.86
C ALA A 43 6.75 -11.13 9.26
N THR A 44 6.43 -10.89 10.54
CA THR A 44 6.12 -9.55 11.05
C THR A 44 7.23 -8.53 10.75
N ARG A 45 8.51 -8.93 10.84
CA ARG A 45 9.63 -8.03 10.53
C ARG A 45 9.62 -7.57 9.08
N GLU A 46 9.39 -8.50 8.15
CA GLU A 46 9.29 -8.20 6.72
C GLU A 46 8.10 -7.29 6.45
N PHE A 47 6.96 -7.58 7.08
CA PHE A 47 5.75 -6.77 6.93
C PHE A 47 5.94 -5.34 7.43
N VAL A 48 6.61 -5.17 8.58
CA VAL A 48 6.91 -3.84 9.14
C VAL A 48 7.89 -3.08 8.25
N THR A 49 8.89 -3.74 7.66
CA THR A 49 9.82 -3.11 6.71
C THR A 49 9.08 -2.61 5.48
N GLU A 50 8.21 -3.45 4.88
CA GLU A 50 7.38 -3.07 3.73
C GLU A 50 6.43 -1.92 4.08
N ALA A 51 5.79 -1.96 5.26
CA ALA A 51 4.89 -0.90 5.72
C ALA A 51 5.59 0.45 5.91
N ARG A 52 6.85 0.45 6.38
CA ARG A 52 7.65 1.68 6.47
C ARG A 52 7.97 2.26 5.10
N ALA A 53 8.33 1.42 4.14
CA ALA A 53 8.61 1.86 2.77
C ALA A 53 7.36 2.45 2.10
N VAL A 54 6.19 1.83 2.30
CA VAL A 54 4.92 2.38 1.79
C VAL A 54 4.56 3.69 2.50
N ARG A 55 4.73 3.78 3.81
CA ARG A 55 4.46 5.03 4.54
C ARG A 55 5.34 6.19 4.08
N GLU A 56 6.61 5.92 3.78
CA GLU A 56 7.53 6.91 3.21
C GLU A 56 7.10 7.33 1.81
N LEU A 57 6.68 6.37 0.96
CA LEU A 57 6.13 6.65 -0.37
C LEU A 57 4.88 7.55 -0.32
N LEU A 58 4.01 7.37 0.68
CA LEU A 58 2.78 8.13 0.84
C LEU A 58 2.98 9.50 1.51
N ALA A 59 4.16 9.78 2.07
CA ALA A 59 4.44 11.03 2.75
C ALA A 59 4.23 12.23 1.80
N GLY A 60 3.44 13.21 2.22
CA GLY A 60 3.13 14.40 1.43
C GLY A 60 2.08 14.22 0.33
N THR A 61 1.58 13.00 0.10
CA THR A 61 0.52 12.74 -0.91
C THR A 61 -0.89 13.04 -0.40
N GLY A 62 -1.08 13.07 0.92
CA GLY A 62 -2.40 13.16 1.56
C GLY A 62 -3.17 11.83 1.61
N VAL A 63 -2.66 10.76 0.97
CA VAL A 63 -3.26 9.43 0.99
C VAL A 63 -2.86 8.70 2.29
N PRO A 64 -3.81 8.29 3.14
CA PRO A 64 -3.55 7.54 4.37
C PRO A 64 -3.20 6.07 4.09
N LEU A 65 -2.49 5.48 5.06
CA LEU A 65 -2.12 4.06 5.14
C LEU A 65 -2.85 3.35 6.29
#